data_AF-A0A2V9MRE7-F1
#
_entry.id   AF-A0A2V9MRE7-F1
#
_cell.length_a   1.000
_cell.length_b   1.000
_cell.length_c   1.000
_cell.angle_alpha   90.00
_cell.angle_beta   90.00
_cell.angle_gamma   90.00
#
_symmetry.space_group_name_H-M   'P 1'
#
loop_
_entity.id
_entity.type
_entity.pdbx_description
1 polymer ?
#
loop_
_entity_poly.entity_id
_entity_poly.type
_entity_poly.pdbx_seq_one_letter_code
_entity_poly.pdbx_strand_id
1 'polypeptide(L)'
;MIISGEGKAFCSGLDLEELQQMNRKSYDESLQDAQRYAQLLKRIYLHPKPIVAAVNGAAIAGGCGLASVCDVTLAASTATFG
;
A
#
# COMPACT_ATOMS: atom_id res chain seq x y z
N MET A 1 -11.71 5.57 10.02
CA MET A 1 -11.69 5.63 8.52
C MET A 1 -11.55 4.22 8.00
N ILE A 2 -12.10 3.89 6.83
CA ILE A 2 -11.92 2.56 6.21
C ILE A 2 -11.22 2.76 4.87
N ILE A 3 -10.15 2.02 4.63
CA ILE A 3 -9.45 1.92 3.35
C ILE A 3 -9.81 0.55 2.75
N SER A 4 -10.27 0.52 1.52
CA SER A 4 -10.62 -0.71 0.78
C SER A 4 -10.17 -0.58 -0.67
N GLY A 5 -9.91 -1.70 -1.33
CA GLY A 5 -9.73 -1.73 -2.78
C GLY A 5 -11.05 -1.92 -3.51
N GLU A 6 -11.08 -1.47 -4.76
CA GLU A 6 -12.19 -1.74 -5.68
C GLU A 6 -11.88 -3.01 -6.51
N GLY A 7 -12.90 -3.83 -6.77
CA GLY A 7 -12.76 -5.03 -7.58
C GLY A 7 -12.14 -6.22 -6.83
N LYS A 8 -11.20 -6.92 -7.49
CA LYS A 8 -10.66 -8.22 -7.04
C LYS A 8 -9.41 -8.11 -6.15
N ALA A 9 -8.82 -6.94 -6.03
CA ALA A 9 -7.62 -6.71 -5.23
C ALA A 9 -7.86 -5.56 -4.24
N PHE A 10 -7.11 -5.58 -3.14
CA PHE A 10 -7.02 -4.43 -2.26
C PHE A 10 -6.06 -3.40 -2.86
N CYS A 11 -4.83 -3.83 -3.13
CA CYS A 11 -3.80 -3.07 -3.82
C CYS A 11 -2.70 -4.05 -4.29
N SER A 12 -2.52 -4.21 -5.60
CA SER A 12 -1.56 -5.16 -6.18
C SER A 12 -0.12 -4.64 -6.27
N GLY A 13 0.17 -3.46 -5.69
CA GLY A 13 1.48 -2.83 -5.74
C GLY A 13 1.65 -1.91 -6.95
N LEU A 14 2.89 -1.75 -7.39
CA LEU A 14 3.24 -0.93 -8.55
C LEU A 14 2.71 -1.53 -9.84
N ASP A 15 2.36 -0.67 -10.79
CA ASP A 15 1.99 -1.11 -12.13
C ASP A 15 3.19 -1.74 -12.86
N LEU A 16 2.92 -2.61 -13.85
CA LEU A 16 3.98 -3.24 -14.66
C LEU A 16 4.84 -2.21 -15.40
N GLU A 17 4.24 -1.14 -15.92
CA GLU A 17 4.97 -0.06 -16.57
C GLU A 17 5.87 0.68 -15.58
N GLU A 18 5.36 0.94 -14.37
CA GLU A 18 6.14 1.56 -13.30
C GLU A 18 7.33 0.68 -12.90
N LEU A 19 7.12 -0.62 -12.75
CA LEU A 19 8.17 -1.61 -12.46
C LEU A 19 9.26 -1.61 -13.54
N GLN A 20 8.87 -1.56 -14.82
CA GLN A 20 9.84 -1.50 -15.93
C GLN A 20 10.65 -0.20 -15.93
N GLN A 21 10.03 0.90 -15.49
CA GLN A 21 10.68 2.21 -15.41
C GLN A 21 11.58 2.36 -14.19
N MET A 22 11.42 1.54 -13.14
CA MET A 22 12.23 1.64 -11.92
C MET A 22 13.74 1.61 -12.20
N ASN A 23 14.20 0.75 -13.12
CA ASN A 23 15.62 0.63 -13.48
C ASN A 23 16.16 1.85 -14.26
N ARG A 24 15.29 2.74 -14.71
CA ARG A 24 15.65 3.96 -15.45
C ARG A 24 15.65 5.20 -14.58
N LYS A 25 15.13 5.12 -13.35
CA LYS A 25 15.12 6.22 -12.40
C LYS A 25 16.52 6.49 -11.87
N SER A 26 16.85 7.75 -11.74
CA SER A 26 18.00 8.17 -10.96
C SER A 26 17.82 7.81 -9.48
N TYR A 27 18.92 7.86 -8.73
CA TYR A 27 18.88 7.68 -7.28
C TYR A 27 17.95 8.69 -6.61
N ASP A 28 18.02 9.97 -7.00
CA ASP A 28 17.24 11.04 -6.37
C ASP A 28 15.73 10.88 -6.64
N GLU A 29 15.34 10.47 -7.85
CA GLU A 29 13.95 10.15 -8.17
C GLU A 29 13.44 8.96 -7.34
N SER A 30 14.24 7.91 -7.24
CA SER A 30 13.90 6.72 -6.44
C SER A 30 13.78 7.05 -4.95
N LEU A 31 14.67 7.88 -4.43
CA LEU A 31 14.64 8.37 -3.06
C LEU A 31 13.39 9.22 -2.82
N GLN A 32 13.03 10.10 -3.76
CA GLN A 32 11.85 10.94 -3.64
C GLN A 32 10.56 10.11 -3.60
N ASP A 33 10.44 9.07 -4.43
CA ASP A 33 9.29 8.17 -4.42
C ASP A 33 9.21 7.36 -3.12
N ALA A 34 10.34 6.82 -2.65
CA ALA A 34 10.40 6.14 -1.36
C ALA A 34 9.99 7.06 -0.19
N GLN A 35 10.43 8.32 -0.21
CA GLN A 35 10.05 9.31 0.80
C GLN A 35 8.56 9.65 0.75
N ARG A 36 7.97 9.79 -0.44
CA ARG A 36 6.53 10.03 -0.60
C ARG A 36 5.72 8.88 -0.01
N TYR A 37 6.10 7.64 -0.33
CA TYR A 37 5.44 6.45 0.20
C TYR A 37 5.60 6.34 1.73
N ALA A 38 6.80 6.56 2.26
CA ALA A 38 7.04 6.57 3.70
C ALA A 38 6.22 7.66 4.42
N GLN A 39 6.08 8.85 3.84
CA GLN A 39 5.25 9.92 4.39
C GLN A 39 3.76 9.55 4.38
N LEU A 40 3.27 8.87 3.35
CA LEU A 40 1.91 8.35 3.32
C LEU A 40 1.66 7.38 4.47
N LEU A 41 2.51 6.36 4.63
CA LEU A 41 2.38 5.39 5.72
C LEU A 41 2.44 6.07 7.09
N LYS A 42 3.36 7.03 7.27
CA LYS A 42 3.48 7.80 8.51
C LYS A 42 2.21 8.60 8.84
N ARG A 43 1.54 9.17 7.84
CA ARG A 43 0.28 9.90 8.05
C ARG A 43 -0.85 8.99 8.49
N ILE A 44 -0.89 7.75 7.98
CA ILE A 44 -1.86 6.73 8.40
C ILE A 44 -1.56 6.31 9.84
N TYR A 45 -0.30 5.95 10.12
CA TYR A 45 0.14 5.53 11.45
C TYR A 45 -0.12 6.56 12.56
N LEU A 46 0.10 7.85 12.26
CA LEU A 46 -0.07 8.94 13.22
C LEU A 46 -1.47 9.57 13.18
N HIS A 47 -2.43 8.97 12.47
CA HIS A 47 -3.76 9.54 12.36
C HIS A 47 -4.47 9.52 13.73
N PRO A 48 -5.15 10.61 14.16
CA PRO A 48 -5.74 10.69 15.50
C PRO A 48 -7.00 9.83 15.70
N LYS A 49 -7.45 9.11 14.67
CA LYS A 49 -8.64 8.24 14.73
C LYS A 49 -8.28 6.87 14.17
N PRO A 50 -8.90 5.78 14.65
CA PRO A 50 -8.65 4.46 14.11
C PRO A 50 -8.91 4.34 12.60
N ILE A 51 -8.03 3.63 11.91
CA ILE A 51 -8.08 3.31 10.50
C ILE A 51 -8.15 1.78 10.35
N VAL A 52 -9.11 1.33 9.53
CA VAL A 52 -9.29 -0.08 9.21
C VAL A 52 -8.91 -0.31 7.74
N ALA A 53 -8.01 -1.26 7.49
CA ALA A 53 -7.81 -1.82 6.16
C ALA A 53 -8.82 -2.95 5.93
N ALA A 54 -9.76 -2.77 5.02
CA ALA A 54 -10.68 -3.81 4.56
C ALA A 54 -10.11 -4.46 3.29
N VAL A 55 -9.40 -5.57 3.47
CA VAL A 55 -8.64 -6.24 2.41
C VAL A 55 -9.51 -7.28 1.71
N ASN A 56 -10.06 -6.89 0.55
CA ASN A 56 -10.96 -7.68 -0.29
C ASN A 56 -10.26 -8.69 -1.22
N GLY A 57 -8.94 -8.64 -1.32
CA GLY A 57 -8.16 -9.49 -2.23
C GLY A 57 -6.66 -9.28 -2.05
N ALA A 58 -5.89 -9.33 -3.14
CA ALA A 58 -4.43 -9.19 -3.07
C ALA A 58 -4.01 -7.83 -2.50
N ALA A 59 -3.12 -7.86 -1.50
CA ALA A 59 -2.40 -6.73 -0.93
C ALA A 59 -0.89 -7.00 -1.06
N ILE A 60 -0.26 -6.44 -2.10
CA ILE A 60 1.09 -6.83 -2.54
C ILE A 60 2.06 -5.65 -2.48
N ALA A 61 3.31 -5.89 -2.06
CA ALA A 61 4.38 -4.92 -1.93
C ALA A 61 3.94 -3.67 -1.13
N GLY A 62 3.86 -2.50 -1.77
CA GLY A 62 3.36 -1.29 -1.13
C GLY A 62 1.91 -1.43 -0.63
N GLY A 63 1.08 -2.23 -1.30
CA GLY A 63 -0.27 -2.54 -0.86
C GLY A 63 -0.31 -3.32 0.45
N CYS A 64 0.62 -4.27 0.63
CA CYS A 64 0.78 -5.02 1.88
C CYS A 64 1.19 -4.09 3.02
N GLY A 65 2.21 -3.24 2.80
CA GLY A 65 2.65 -2.26 3.79
C GLY A 65 1.56 -1.26 4.18
N LEU A 66 0.74 -0.83 3.22
CA LEU A 66 -0.43 0.03 3.46
C LEU A 66 -1.45 -0.65 4.39
N ALA A 67 -1.77 -1.92 4.15
CA ALA A 67 -2.65 -2.67 5.02
C ALA A 67 -2.04 -2.86 6.43
N SER A 68 -0.74 -3.16 6.50
CA SER A 68 -0.04 -3.42 7.76
C SER A 68 0.07 -2.21 8.69
N VAL A 69 0.04 -0.97 8.16
CA VAL A 69 0.16 0.25 8.98
C VAL A 69 -1.17 0.74 9.56
N CYS A 70 -2.30 0.18 9.12
CA CYS A 70 -3.60 0.50 9.69
C CYS A 70 -3.74 -0.12 11.10
N ASP A 71 -4.59 0.46 11.96
CA ASP A 71 -4.79 -0.03 13.33
C ASP A 71 -5.39 -1.45 13.36
N VAL A 72 -6.28 -1.73 12.41
CA VAL A 72 -6.91 -3.05 12.25
C VAL A 72 -6.96 -3.41 10.78
N THR A 73 -6.62 -4.67 10.48
CA THR A 73 -6.80 -5.26 9.15
C THR A 73 -7.89 -6.31 9.20
N LEU A 74 -8.97 -6.08 8.46
CA LEU A 74 -10.03 -7.04 8.21
C LEU A 74 -9.81 -7.65 6.82
N ALA A 75 -9.43 -8.92 6.77
CA ALA A 75 -9.12 -9.61 5.53
C ALA A 75 -10.22 -10.60 5.13
N ALA A 76 -10.61 -10.60 3.86
CA ALA A 76 -11.40 -11.69 3.30
C ALA A 76 -10.64 -13.01 3.42
N SER A 77 -11.35 -14.14 3.54
CA SER A 77 -10.73 -15.47 3.60
C SER A 77 -9.91 -15.81 2.34
N THR A 78 -10.15 -15.11 1.24
CA THR A 78 -9.44 -15.23 -0.03
C THR A 78 -8.37 -14.16 -0.24
N ALA A 79 -8.13 -13.29 0.75
CA ALA A 79 -7.09 -12.27 0.65
C ALA A 79 -5.70 -12.90 0.66
N THR A 80 -4.77 -12.29 -0.09
CA THR A 80 -3.37 -12.70 -0.12
C THR A 80 -2.49 -11.50 0.21
N PHE A 81 -1.41 -11.76 0.94
CA PHE A 81 -0.43 -10.76 1.35
C PHE A 81 0.95 -11.18 0.85
N GLY A 82 1.75 -10.24 0.38
CA GLY A 82 3.11 -10.48 -0.13
C GLY A 82 3.81 -9.24 -0.60
#